data_AF-A0A392PP63-F1
#
_entry.id   AF-A0A392PP63-F1
#
_cell.length_a   1.000
_cell.length_b   1.000
_cell.length_c   1.000
_cell.angle_alpha   90.00
_cell.angle_beta   90.00
_cell.angle_gamma   90.00
#
_symmetry.space_group_name_H-M   'P 1'
#
loop_
_entity.id
_entity.type
_entity.pdbx_description
1 polymer ?
#
loop_
_entity_poly.entity_id
_entity_poly.type
_entity_poly.pdbx_seq_one_letter_code
_entity_poly.pdbx_strand_id
1 'polypeptide(L)'
;MGKKAYVIKEKLKRIKEELKVWNKEVFGALDLNIEKTVKEINEVEGLIASDDIVAGLVDKDGIQQRFWEQLHYKESLLKQKSRMRWVKDGDANTRYFHASIKGRRRKNQIVSLKKDDA
;
A
#
# COMPACT_ATOMS: atom_id res chain seq x y z
N MET A 1 -14.18 10.01 33.69
CA MET A 1 -13.91 9.59 32.30
C MET A 1 -13.36 8.14 32.17
N GLY A 2 -13.58 7.22 33.13
CA GLY A 2 -12.58 6.15 33.41
C GLY A 2 -12.91 4.65 33.24
N LYS A 3 -14.01 4.19 32.61
CA LYS A 3 -14.22 2.74 32.36
C LYS A 3 -14.68 2.42 30.95
N LYS A 4 -15.70 3.13 30.44
CA LYS A 4 -16.21 2.94 29.08
C LYS A 4 -15.18 3.28 28.00
N ALA A 5 -14.42 4.36 28.19
CA ALA A 5 -13.33 4.74 27.28
C ALA A 5 -12.22 3.68 27.21
N TYR A 6 -11.90 3.04 28.33
CA TYR A 6 -10.94 1.93 28.39
C TYR A 6 -11.45 0.70 27.64
N VAL A 7 -12.72 0.32 27.83
CA VAL A 7 -13.34 -0.80 27.10
C VAL A 7 -13.33 -0.55 25.59
N ILE A 8 -13.65 0.66 25.13
CA ILE A 8 -13.58 1.02 23.70
C ILE A 8 -12.15 0.93 23.18
N LYS A 9 -11.17 1.45 23.93
CA LYS A 9 -9.75 1.38 23.56
C LYS A 9 -9.29 -0.07 23.37
N GLU A 10 -9.64 -0.97 24.29
CA GLU A 10 -9.26 -2.38 24.19
C GLU A 10 -9.97 -3.11 23.03
N LYS A 11 -11.26 -2.81 22.77
CA LYS A 11 -11.96 -3.32 21.59
C LYS A 11 -11.30 -2.87 20.28
N LEU A 12 -10.95 -1.58 20.18
CA LEU A 12 -10.24 -1.05 19.02
C LEU A 12 -8.84 -1.65 18.85
N LYS A 13 -8.15 -1.96 19.95
CA LYS A 13 -6.84 -2.61 19.92
C LYS A 13 -6.92 -4.02 19.33
N ARG A 14 -7.91 -4.82 19.73
CA ARG A 14 -8.14 -6.18 19.18
C ARG A 14 -8.44 -6.13 17.69
N ILE A 15 -9.39 -5.28 17.26
CA ILE A 15 -9.72 -5.10 15.85
C ILE A 15 -8.49 -4.66 15.05
N LYS A 16 -7.67 -3.76 15.60
CA LYS A 16 -6.42 -3.33 14.95
C LYS A 16 -5.43 -4.48 14.76
N GLU A 17 -5.34 -5.41 15.70
CA GLU A 17 -4.46 -6.58 15.60
C GLU A 17 -4.97 -7.56 14.53
N GLU A 18 -6.27 -7.85 14.53
CA GLU A 18 -6.92 -8.68 13.50
C GLU A 18 -6.76 -8.08 12.10
N LEU A 19 -7.01 -6.78 11.95
CA LEU A 19 -6.83 -6.08 10.67
C LEU A 19 -5.38 -6.08 10.19
N LYS A 20 -4.39 -6.09 11.10
CA LYS A 20 -2.98 -6.20 10.71
C LYS A 20 -2.66 -7.58 10.14
N VAL A 21 -3.20 -8.64 10.75
CA VAL A 21 -3.04 -10.02 10.26
C VAL A 21 -3.71 -10.15 8.90
N TRP A 22 -4.98 -9.77 8.79
CA TRP A 22 -5.73 -9.79 7.54
C TRP A 22 -5.04 -9.00 6.42
N ASN A 23 -4.53 -7.80 6.73
CA ASN A 23 -3.78 -7.02 5.75
C ASN A 23 -2.50 -7.72 5.29
N LYS A 24 -1.81 -8.44 6.19
CA LYS A 24 -0.62 -9.23 5.83
C LYS A 24 -0.98 -10.47 5.01
N GLU A 25 -2.13 -11.09 5.25
CA GLU A 25 -2.56 -12.29 4.52
C GLU A 25 -3.12 -11.95 3.13
N VAL A 26 -3.95 -10.91 3.03
CA VAL A 26 -4.64 -10.55 1.78
C VAL A 26 -3.81 -9.67 0.87
N PHE A 27 -3.24 -8.59 1.41
CA PHE A 27 -2.43 -7.66 0.62
C PHE A 27 -0.94 -7.97 0.69
N GLY A 28 -0.51 -8.68 1.74
CA GLY A 28 0.89 -9.04 1.94
C GLY A 28 1.83 -7.85 1.84
N ALA A 29 3.04 -8.13 1.37
CA ALA A 29 3.89 -7.10 0.81
C ALA A 29 3.41 -6.85 -0.62
N LEU A 30 2.39 -6.01 -0.78
CA LEU A 30 1.86 -5.60 -2.09
C LEU A 30 2.98 -5.16 -3.05
N ASP A 31 4.03 -4.54 -2.51
CA ASP A 31 5.26 -4.21 -3.24
C ASP A 31 5.99 -5.46 -3.78
N LEU A 32 6.12 -6.54 -3.00
CA LEU A 32 6.70 -7.81 -3.47
C LEU A 32 5.81 -8.51 -4.50
N ASN A 33 4.48 -8.41 -4.35
CA ASN A 33 3.54 -8.99 -5.31
C ASN A 33 3.63 -8.28 -6.67
N ILE A 34 3.75 -6.94 -6.64
CA ILE A 34 4.00 -6.14 -7.84
C ILE A 34 5.34 -6.51 -8.46
N GLU A 35 6.41 -6.61 -7.66
CA GLU A 35 7.74 -6.99 -8.14
C GLU A 35 7.74 -8.38 -8.79
N LYS A 36 7.03 -9.35 -8.20
CA LYS A 36 6.86 -10.68 -8.77
C LYS A 36 6.13 -10.64 -10.11
N THR A 37 5.00 -9.92 -10.20
CA THR A 37 4.26 -9.79 -11.46
C THR A 37 5.08 -9.08 -12.53
N VAL A 38 5.87 -8.06 -12.19
CA VAL A 38 6.81 -7.41 -13.12
C VAL A 38 7.86 -8.39 -13.64
N LYS A 39 8.41 -9.24 -12.77
CA LYS A 39 9.36 -10.28 -13.17
C LYS A 39 8.73 -11.28 -14.15
N GLU A 40 7.51 -11.73 -13.88
CA GLU A 40 6.76 -12.61 -14.78
C GLU A 40 6.49 -11.93 -16.14
N ILE A 41 6.12 -10.64 -16.18
CA ILE A 41 5.95 -9.90 -17.43
C ILE A 41 7.27 -9.88 -18.23
N ASN A 42 8.38 -9.54 -17.58
CA ASN A 42 9.69 -9.48 -18.24
C ASN A 42 10.13 -10.84 -18.80
N GLU A 43 9.85 -11.94 -18.08
CA GLU A 43 10.13 -13.30 -18.54
C GLU A 43 9.32 -13.63 -19.79
N VAL A 44 8.02 -13.31 -19.80
CA VAL A 44 7.14 -13.52 -20.96
C VAL A 44 7.58 -12.68 -22.16
N GLU A 45 7.96 -11.42 -21.95
CA GLU A 45 8.49 -10.57 -23.02
C GLU A 45 9.81 -11.12 -23.59
N GLY A 46 10.67 -11.70 -22.75
CA GLY A 46 11.88 -12.38 -23.19
C GLY A 46 11.60 -13.63 -24.03
N LEU A 47 10.60 -14.42 -23.67
CA LEU A 47 10.15 -15.58 -24.44
C LEU A 47 9.57 -15.17 -25.81
N ILE A 48 8.77 -14.10 -25.84
CA ILE A 48 8.25 -13.53 -27.10
C ILE A 48 9.40 -13.04 -27.99
N ALA A 49 10.38 -12.34 -27.42
CA ALA A 49 11.52 -11.82 -28.17
C ALA A 49 12.44 -12.92 -28.74
N SER A 50 12.40 -14.12 -28.16
CA SER A 50 13.15 -15.29 -28.63
C SER A 50 12.35 -16.19 -29.58
N ASP A 51 11.13 -15.79 -29.96
CA ASP A 51 10.19 -16.57 -30.79
C ASP A 51 9.92 -17.98 -30.20
N ASP A 52 9.91 -18.08 -28.87
CA ASP A 52 9.64 -19.32 -28.18
C ASP A 52 8.14 -19.67 -28.31
N ILE A 53 7.86 -20.90 -28.75
CA ILE A 53 6.50 -21.45 -28.91
C ILE A 53 5.72 -21.40 -27.57
N VAL A 54 6.43 -21.46 -26.44
CA VAL A 54 5.84 -21.36 -25.10
C VAL A 54 5.18 -20.00 -24.87
N ALA A 55 5.64 -18.93 -25.53
CA ALA A 55 5.07 -17.60 -25.38
C ALA A 55 3.59 -17.52 -25.79
N GLY A 56 3.17 -18.30 -26.80
CA GLY A 56 1.78 -18.38 -27.24
C GLY A 56 0.83 -19.10 -26.27
N LEU A 57 1.39 -19.81 -25.28
CA LEU A 57 0.63 -20.53 -24.25
C LEU A 57 0.46 -19.70 -22.96
N VAL A 58 1.15 -18.56 -22.85
CA VAL A 58 1.08 -17.73 -21.64
C VAL A 58 -0.09 -16.77 -21.72
N ASP A 59 -0.89 -16.72 -20.64
CA ASP A 59 -1.96 -15.73 -20.45
C ASP A 59 -1.39 -14.34 -20.14
N LYS A 60 -0.89 -13.67 -21.17
CA LYS A 60 -0.30 -12.32 -21.07
C LYS A 60 -1.32 -11.31 -20.55
N ASP A 61 -2.55 -11.38 -21.05
CA ASP A 61 -3.60 -10.43 -20.70
C ASP A 61 -3.99 -10.57 -19.23
N GLY A 62 -4.09 -11.80 -18.71
CA GLY A 62 -4.33 -12.06 -17.29
C GLY A 62 -3.20 -11.55 -16.39
N ILE A 63 -1.93 -11.72 -16.80
CA ILE A 63 -0.79 -11.19 -16.04
C ILE A 63 -0.80 -9.65 -16.02
N GLN A 64 -1.08 -9.01 -17.16
CA GLN A 64 -1.19 -7.55 -17.25
C GLN A 64 -2.35 -7.01 -16.43
N GLN A 65 -3.53 -7.64 -16.49
CA GLN A 65 -4.68 -7.27 -15.68
C GLN A 65 -4.33 -7.33 -14.19
N ARG A 66 -3.69 -8.43 -13.74
CA ARG A 66 -3.26 -8.60 -12.35
C ARG A 66 -2.28 -7.51 -11.91
N PHE A 67 -1.35 -7.11 -12.78
CA PHE A 67 -0.42 -6.01 -12.50
C PHE A 67 -1.16 -4.69 -12.27
N TRP A 68 -2.11 -4.35 -13.14
CA TRP A 68 -2.90 -3.11 -13.01
C TRP A 68 -3.76 -3.09 -11.75
N GLU A 69 -4.39 -4.22 -11.40
CA GLU A 69 -5.14 -4.35 -10.15
C GLU A 69 -4.25 -4.13 -8.92
N GLN A 70 -3.06 -4.76 -8.90
CA GLN A 70 -2.09 -4.57 -7.82
C GLN A 70 -1.65 -3.11 -7.69
N LEU A 71 -1.41 -2.42 -8.81
CA LEU A 71 -1.05 -1.00 -8.82
C LEU A 71 -2.19 -0.13 -8.30
N HIS A 72 -3.43 -0.40 -8.72
CA HIS A 72 -4.61 0.32 -8.24
C HIS A 72 -4.80 0.18 -6.72
N TYR A 73 -4.59 -1.01 -6.16
CA TYR A 73 -4.61 -1.21 -4.72
C TYR A 73 -3.50 -0.43 -4.01
N LYS A 74 -2.31 -0.34 -4.60
CA LYS A 74 -1.18 0.39 -4.03
C LYS A 74 -1.44 1.89 -4.00
N GLU A 75 -1.97 2.45 -5.08
CA GLU A 75 -2.39 3.85 -5.14
C GLU A 75 -3.48 4.16 -4.11
N SER A 76 -4.50 3.31 -4.04
CA SER A 76 -5.58 3.43 -3.05
C SER A 76 -5.05 3.41 -1.61
N LEU A 77 -4.10 2.53 -1.31
CA LEU A 77 -3.44 2.44 -0.01
C LEU A 77 -2.63 3.71 0.31
N LEU A 78 -1.86 4.23 -0.66
CA LEU A 78 -1.09 5.46 -0.49
C LEU A 78 -2.01 6.67 -0.28
N LYS A 79 -3.13 6.74 -0.99
CA LYS A 79 -4.20 7.73 -0.79
C LYS A 79 -4.77 7.67 0.62
N GLN A 80 -5.14 6.48 1.10
CA GLN A 80 -5.64 6.30 2.47
C GLN A 80 -4.60 6.70 3.52
N LYS A 81 -3.34 6.28 3.37
CA LYS A 81 -2.25 6.59 4.30
C LYS A 81 -1.90 8.07 4.35
N SER A 82 -1.95 8.77 3.22
CA SER A 82 -1.68 10.21 3.15
C SER A 82 -2.82 11.06 3.74
N ARG A 83 -4.05 10.51 3.83
CA ARG A 83 -5.26 11.19 4.35
C ARG A 83 -5.46 12.58 3.72
N MET A 84 -5.20 12.70 2.43
CA MET A 84 -5.33 13.94 1.67
C MET A 84 -6.62 13.87 0.82
N ARG A 85 -7.41 14.96 0.83
CA ARG A 85 -8.57 15.11 -0.07
C ARG A 85 -8.04 15.12 -1.50
N TRP A 86 -8.82 14.56 -2.41
CA TRP A 86 -8.51 14.35 -3.82
C TRP A 86 -7.50 15.34 -4.40
N VAL A 87 -6.42 14.78 -4.95
CA VAL A 87 -5.42 15.44 -5.78
C VAL A 87 -6.13 16.20 -6.88
N LYS A 88 -6.20 17.53 -6.73
CA LYS A 88 -6.80 18.42 -7.73
C LYS A 88 -5.98 18.48 -9.02
N ASP A 89 -4.73 18.00 -8.97
CA ASP A 89 -3.77 18.08 -10.09
C ASP A 89 -3.21 16.69 -10.38
N GLY A 90 -3.72 16.05 -11.43
CA GLY A 90 -3.54 14.65 -11.81
C GLY A 90 -2.10 14.20 -12.08
N ASP A 91 -1.26 14.19 -11.05
CA ASP A 91 0.01 13.50 -11.06
C ASP A 91 -0.01 12.38 -10.00
N ALA A 92 0.22 11.15 -10.46
CA ALA A 92 0.38 9.95 -9.64
C ALA A 92 1.74 9.99 -8.90
N ASN A 93 2.05 11.13 -8.27
CA ASN A 93 3.36 11.42 -7.75
C ASN A 93 3.59 10.68 -6.42
N THR A 94 4.01 9.42 -6.54
CA THR A 94 4.36 8.54 -5.41
C THR A 94 5.32 9.23 -4.44
N ARG A 95 6.30 10.01 -4.91
CA ARG A 95 7.22 10.80 -4.05
C ARG A 95 6.48 11.76 -3.13
N TYR A 96 5.47 12.47 -3.65
CA TYR A 96 4.67 13.40 -2.86
C TYR A 96 3.87 12.67 -1.77
N PHE A 97 3.24 11.55 -2.12
CA PHE A 97 2.53 10.71 -1.14
C PHE A 97 3.47 10.17 -0.06
N HIS A 98 4.66 9.69 -0.44
CA HIS A 98 5.67 9.22 0.51
C HIS A 98 6.13 10.34 1.45
N ALA A 99 6.37 11.56 0.95
CA ALA A 99 6.72 12.71 1.77
C ALA A 99 5.60 13.09 2.76
N SER A 100 4.35 13.12 2.30
CA SER A 100 3.17 13.38 3.12
C SER A 100 2.97 12.33 4.23
N ILE A 101 3.11 11.05 3.88
CA ILE A 101 3.06 9.93 4.83
C ILE A 101 4.18 10.06 5.88
N LYS A 102 5.41 10.37 5.47
CA LYS A 102 6.55 10.58 6.36
C LYS A 102 6.30 11.74 7.33
N GLY A 103 5.78 12.86 6.83
CA GLY A 103 5.39 14.01 7.65
C GLY A 103 4.31 13.67 8.70
N ARG A 104 3.28 12.91 8.32
CA ARG A 104 2.25 12.44 9.26
C ARG A 104 2.80 11.47 10.30
N ARG A 105 3.67 10.53 9.90
CA ARG A 105 4.33 9.62 10.85
C ARG A 105 5.12 10.41 11.90
N ARG A 106 5.86 11.44 11.47
CA ARG A 106 6.59 12.34 12.38
C ARG A 106 5.65 13.06 13.35
N LYS A 107 4.55 13.65 12.87
CA LYS A 107 3.56 14.32 13.73
C LYS A 107 2.88 13.37 14.72
N ASN A 108 2.53 12.16 14.28
CA ASN A 108 1.91 11.15 15.13
C ASN A 108 2.90 10.49 16.12
N GLN A 109 4.20 10.67 15.91
CA GLN A 109 5.28 10.27 16.82
C GLN A 109 5.68 11.38 17.79
N ILE A 110 5.08 12.57 17.75
CA ILE A 110 5.35 13.60 18.77
C ILE A 110 4.75 13.12 20.10
N VAL A 111 5.60 12.61 20.99
CA VAL A 111 5.22 11.99 22.27
C VAL A 111 5.12 13.01 23.42
N SER A 112 5.74 14.19 23.29
CA SER A 112 5.73 15.21 24.35
C SER A 112 5.78 16.64 23.80
N LEU A 113 4.97 17.52 24.38
CA LEU A 113 5.09 18.97 24.28
C LEU A 113 5.88 19.46 25.49
N LYS A 114 6.96 20.22 25.28
CA LYS A 114 7.55 21.02 26.35
C LYS A 114 6.72 22.30 26.48
N LYS A 115 6.32 22.60 27.71
CA LYS A 115 5.75 23.90 28.07
C LYS A 115 6.93 24.86 28.20
N ASP A 116 6.96 25.92 27.41
CA ASP A 116 7.86 27.03 27.70
C ASP A 116 7.25 27.77 28.90
N ASP A 117 7.93 27.68 30.04
CA ASP A 117 7.65 28.51 31.20
C ASP A 117 8.32 29.86 30.95
N ALA A 118 7.50 30.87 30.63
CA ALA A 118 7.83 32.28 30.67
C ALA A 118 6.70 33.03 31.38
#